data_AF-A0A2J6N130-F1
#
_entry.id   AF-A0A2J6N130-F1
#
_cell.length_a   1.000
_cell.length_b   1.000
_cell.length_c   1.000
_cell.angle_alpha   90.00
_cell.angle_beta   90.00
_cell.angle_gamma   90.00
#
_symmetry.space_group_name_H-M   'P 1'
#
loop_
_entity.id
_entity.type
_entity.pdbx_description
1 polymer ?
#
loop_
_entity_poly.entity_id
_entity_poly.type
_entity_poly.pdbx_seq_one_letter_code
_entity_poly.pdbx_strand_id
1 'polypeptide(L)'
;AIAACLSRKAQLYLLDEPSAYLDVEERLNMARAIRRVVESQNATAFVVEHDVVAQDFIADRLMVFTGEPGVKGIAHQPTSLRDGMNMFLKEVGITFRRDPLTKRPRVNKEDSRRDKFQKEIGEYYYVRLMRK
;
A
#
# COMPACT_ATOMS: atom_id res chain seq x y z
N ALA A 1 -19.06 0.95 -9.88
CA ALA A 1 -19.22 1.09 -8.41
C ALA A 1 -18.42 2.27 -7.85
N ILE A 2 -17.09 2.31 -8.07
CA ILE A 2 -16.16 3.32 -7.51
C ILE A 2 -16.62 4.76 -7.77
N ALA A 3 -16.92 5.11 -9.02
CA ALA A 3 -17.38 6.46 -9.39
C ALA A 3 -18.66 6.87 -8.64
N ALA A 4 -19.63 5.96 -8.49
CA ALA A 4 -20.88 6.21 -7.77
C ALA A 4 -20.68 6.37 -6.26
N CYS A 5 -19.67 5.70 -5.68
CA CYS A 5 -19.26 5.92 -4.29
C CYS A 5 -18.66 7.32 -4.13
N LEU A 6 -17.67 7.65 -4.97
CA LEU A 6 -16.94 8.92 -4.92
C LEU A 6 -17.78 10.15 -5.30
N SER A 7 -18.87 9.97 -6.06
CA SER A 7 -19.78 11.07 -6.41
C SER A 7 -20.65 11.55 -5.25
N ARG A 8 -20.75 10.76 -4.17
CA ARG A 8 -21.49 11.16 -2.97
C ARG A 8 -20.61 12.04 -2.10
N LYS A 9 -21.15 13.13 -1.57
CA LYS A 9 -20.45 13.95 -0.56
C LYS A 9 -20.48 13.23 0.77
N ALA A 10 -19.32 12.84 1.29
CA ALA A 10 -19.20 12.09 2.54
C ALA A 10 -17.96 12.54 3.32
N GLN A 11 -18.00 12.39 4.65
CA GLN A 11 -16.83 12.60 5.52
C GLN A 11 -15.92 11.36 5.57
N LEU A 12 -16.47 10.18 5.27
CA LEU A 12 -15.79 8.90 5.29
C LEU A 12 -16.20 8.07 4.06
N TYR A 13 -15.20 7.58 3.34
CA TYR A 13 -15.36 6.60 2.27
C TYR A 13 -14.80 5.26 2.70
N LEU A 14 -15.52 4.18 2.40
CA LEU A 14 -15.07 2.80 2.60
C LEU A 14 -15.03 2.15 1.22
N LEU A 15 -13.84 1.75 0.78
CA LEU A 15 -13.64 1.06 -0.49
C LEU A 15 -13.00 -0.29 -0.21
N ASP A 16 -13.71 -1.36 -0.56
CA ASP A 16 -13.25 -2.73 -0.37
C ASP A 16 -12.84 -3.33 -1.71
N GLU A 17 -11.56 -3.65 -1.86
CA GLU A 17 -10.92 -4.17 -3.07
C GLU A 17 -11.35 -3.48 -4.38
N PRO A 18 -11.26 -2.13 -4.48
CA PRO A 18 -11.72 -1.41 -5.66
C PRO A 18 -10.91 -1.73 -6.93
N SER A 19 -9.69 -2.26 -6.82
CA SER A 19 -8.88 -2.72 -7.96
C SER A 19 -9.37 -4.02 -8.62
N ALA A 20 -10.36 -4.69 -8.04
CA ALA A 20 -10.89 -5.93 -8.58
C ALA A 20 -11.34 -5.76 -10.04
N TYR A 21 -10.89 -6.67 -10.90
CA TYR A 21 -11.16 -6.67 -12.35
C TYR A 21 -10.61 -5.47 -13.15
N LEU A 22 -9.78 -4.61 -12.54
CA LEU A 22 -9.13 -3.50 -13.23
C LEU A 22 -7.77 -3.90 -13.79
N ASP A 23 -7.45 -3.38 -14.98
CA ASP A 23 -6.12 -3.44 -15.55
C ASP A 23 -5.14 -2.45 -14.89
N VAL A 24 -3.87 -2.47 -15.31
CA VAL A 24 -2.82 -1.64 -14.71
C VAL A 24 -3.08 -0.13 -14.86
N GLU A 25 -3.64 0.30 -15.99
CA GLU A 25 -3.93 1.72 -16.24
C GLU A 25 -5.14 2.17 -15.44
N GLU A 26 -6.19 1.35 -15.42
CA GLU A 26 -7.41 1.58 -14.66
C GLU A 26 -7.14 1.67 -13.16
N ARG A 27 -6.27 0.81 -12.61
CA ARG A 27 -5.84 0.88 -11.20
C ARG A 27 -5.16 2.21 -10.86
N LEU A 28 -4.30 2.69 -11.75
CA LEU A 28 -3.63 3.99 -11.53
C LEU A 28 -4.63 5.14 -11.59
N ASN A 29 -5.58 5.09 -12.52
CA ASN A 29 -6.64 6.09 -12.66
C ASN A 29 -7.59 6.07 -11.45
N MET A 30 -7.96 4.88 -10.97
CA MET A 30 -8.71 4.68 -9.75
C MET A 30 -7.98 5.29 -8.54
N ALA A 31 -6.71 4.95 -8.33
CA ALA A 31 -5.91 5.46 -7.21
C ALA A 31 -5.87 7.00 -7.19
N ARG A 32 -5.65 7.60 -8.38
CA ARG A 32 -5.68 9.06 -8.55
C ARG A 32 -7.05 9.66 -8.27
N ALA A 33 -8.12 9.01 -8.73
CA ALA A 33 -9.48 9.48 -8.52
C ALA A 33 -9.87 9.47 -7.03
N ILE A 34 -9.59 8.36 -6.33
CA ILE A 34 -9.82 8.23 -4.88
C ILE A 34 -9.10 9.36 -4.16
N ARG A 35 -7.78 9.49 -4.37
CA ARG A 35 -6.95 10.50 -3.70
C ARG A 35 -7.46 11.92 -3.95
N ARG A 36 -7.72 12.27 -5.21
CA ARG A 36 -8.24 13.60 -5.59
C ARG A 36 -9.57 13.91 -4.90
N VAL A 37 -10.50 12.96 -4.89
CA VAL A 37 -11.84 13.17 -4.31
C VAL A 37 -11.73 13.34 -2.79
N VAL A 38 -10.98 12.46 -2.11
CA VAL A 38 -10.77 12.50 -0.66
C VAL A 38 -10.11 13.83 -0.25
N GLU A 39 -9.05 14.25 -0.94
CA GLU A 39 -8.37 15.53 -0.69
C GLU A 39 -9.29 16.73 -0.93
N SER A 40 -9.98 16.78 -2.08
CA SER A 40 -10.86 17.91 -2.45
C SER A 40 -12.07 18.07 -1.55
N GLN A 41 -12.56 16.99 -0.96
CA GLN A 41 -13.68 17.02 -0.03
C GLN A 41 -13.24 17.12 1.43
N ASN A 42 -11.92 17.14 1.70
CA ASN A 42 -11.35 17.06 3.04
C ASN A 42 -11.96 15.91 3.86
N ALA A 43 -12.11 14.76 3.20
CA ALA A 43 -12.70 13.54 3.75
C ALA A 43 -11.61 12.55 4.17
N THR A 44 -12.02 11.45 4.80
CA THR A 44 -11.17 10.29 5.08
C THR A 44 -11.59 9.11 4.20
N ALA A 45 -10.65 8.28 3.77
CA ALA A 45 -10.96 7.01 3.10
C ALA A 45 -10.24 5.85 3.78
N PHE A 46 -10.97 4.75 3.98
CA PHE A 46 -10.40 3.43 4.24
C PHE A 46 -10.47 2.63 2.95
N VAL A 47 -9.33 2.14 2.51
CA VAL A 47 -9.19 1.38 1.27
C VAL A 47 -8.54 0.05 1.59
N VAL A 48 -9.27 -1.04 1.39
CA VAL A 48 -8.76 -2.41 1.49
C VAL A 48 -8.25 -2.82 0.11
N GLU A 49 -7.00 -3.27 0.03
CA GLU A 49 -6.37 -3.69 -1.23
C GLU A 49 -5.36 -4.79 -0.96
N HIS A 50 -5.17 -5.65 -1.97
CA HIS A 50 -4.09 -6.64 -2.02
C HIS A 50 -2.91 -6.16 -2.88
N ASP A 51 -3.08 -5.06 -3.63
CA ASP A 51 -2.05 -4.48 -4.50
C ASP A 51 -1.18 -3.48 -3.72
N VAL A 52 0.05 -3.89 -3.41
CA VAL A 52 1.06 -3.06 -2.71
C VAL A 52 1.38 -1.76 -3.47
N VAL A 53 1.33 -1.77 -4.80
CA VAL A 53 1.58 -0.58 -5.62
C VAL A 53 0.43 0.40 -5.47
N ALA A 54 -0.81 -0.08 -5.53
CA ALA A 54 -1.98 0.76 -5.31
C ALA A 54 -1.97 1.40 -3.91
N GLN A 55 -1.64 0.62 -2.88
CA GLN A 55 -1.51 1.12 -1.51
C GLN A 55 -0.40 2.19 -1.37
N ASP A 56 0.78 2.04 -2.01
CA ASP A 56 1.82 3.09 -2.03
C ASP A 56 1.33 4.41 -2.65
N PHE A 57 0.42 4.35 -3.62
CA PHE A 57 -0.09 5.55 -4.28
C PHE A 57 -1.21 6.27 -3.50
N ILE A 58 -2.06 5.50 -2.81
CA ILE A 58 -3.29 6.00 -2.19
C ILE A 58 -3.07 6.36 -0.72
N ALA A 59 -2.29 5.57 0.02
CA ALA A 59 -2.31 5.61 1.49
C ALA A 59 -1.32 6.61 2.10
N ASP A 60 -1.81 7.42 3.05
CA ASP A 60 -0.97 8.20 3.96
C ASP A 60 -0.50 7.36 5.17
N ARG A 61 -1.34 6.41 5.60
CA ARG A 61 -1.13 5.51 6.74
C ARG A 61 -1.60 4.11 6.38
N LEU A 62 -1.00 3.09 7.00
CA LEU A 62 -1.34 1.69 6.75
C LEU A 62 -1.82 1.01 8.02
N MET A 63 -2.93 0.27 7.90
CA MET A 63 -3.45 -0.62 8.94
C MET A 63 -3.22 -2.06 8.49
N VAL A 64 -2.32 -2.78 9.16
CA VAL A 64 -1.97 -4.15 8.79
C VAL A 64 -2.85 -5.13 9.55
N PHE A 65 -3.27 -6.19 8.88
CA PHE A 65 -4.00 -7.30 9.47
C PHE A 65 -3.08 -8.52 9.51
N THR A 66 -3.11 -9.26 10.61
CA THR A 66 -2.29 -10.48 10.83
C THR A 66 -3.17 -11.57 11.44
N GLY A 67 -2.76 -12.83 11.33
CA GLY A 67 -3.50 -13.94 11.92
C GLY A 67 -3.52 -15.18 11.04
N GLU A 68 -4.59 -15.95 11.16
CA GLU A 68 -4.78 -17.22 10.45
C GLU A 68 -6.12 -17.17 9.70
N PRO A 69 -6.11 -17.19 8.35
CA PRO A 69 -7.32 -17.13 7.54
C PRO A 69 -8.36 -18.18 7.95
N GLY A 70 -9.61 -17.77 8.14
CA GLY A 70 -10.70 -18.64 8.58
C GLY A 70 -10.70 -18.99 10.08
N VAL A 71 -9.68 -18.56 10.85
CA VAL A 71 -9.55 -18.87 12.28
C VAL A 71 -9.53 -17.62 13.14
N LYS A 72 -8.58 -16.69 12.91
CA LYS A 72 -8.43 -15.46 13.70
C LYS A 72 -7.79 -14.33 12.89
N GLY A 73 -8.21 -13.10 13.14
CA GLY A 73 -7.61 -11.89 12.58
C GLY A 73 -7.38 -10.84 13.64
N ILE A 74 -6.22 -10.18 13.60
CA ILE A 74 -5.82 -9.08 14.47
C ILE A 74 -5.55 -7.87 13.58
N ALA A 75 -6.31 -6.80 13.82
CA ALA A 75 -6.12 -5.52 13.15
C ALA A 75 -5.19 -4.64 14.00
N HIS A 76 -4.06 -4.21 13.44
CA HIS A 76 -3.12 -3.32 14.13
C HIS A 76 -3.54 -1.87 14.02
N GLN A 77 -3.04 -1.00 14.88
CA GLN A 77 -3.28 0.45 14.76
C GLN A 77 -2.73 1.02 13.44
N PRO A 78 -3.32 2.07 12.86
CA PRO A 78 -2.75 2.74 11.70
C PRO A 78 -1.32 3.23 11.97
N THR A 79 -0.38 2.88 11.12
CA THR A 79 1.04 3.27 11.21
C THR A 79 1.44 4.18 10.05
N SER A 80 2.69 4.65 10.04
CA SER A 80 3.23 5.25 8.81
C SER A 80 3.24 4.23 7.69
N LEU A 81 3.11 4.66 6.43
CA LEU A 81 3.18 3.75 5.28
C LEU A 81 4.43 2.86 5.33
N ARG A 82 5.57 3.42 5.73
CA ARG A 82 6.84 2.70 5.80
C ARG A 82 6.82 1.61 6.87
N ASP A 83 6.40 1.94 8.09
CA ASP A 83 6.46 0.98 9.20
C ASP A 83 5.46 -0.14 8.98
N GLY A 84 4.26 0.19 8.49
CA GLY A 84 3.25 -0.79 8.11
C GLY A 84 3.72 -1.70 6.97
N MET A 85 4.30 -1.15 5.90
CA MET A 85 4.85 -1.96 4.81
C MET A 85 6.01 -2.84 5.26
N ASN A 86 6.92 -2.33 6.10
CA ASN A 86 8.00 -3.15 6.66
C ASN A 86 7.46 -4.30 7.52
N MET A 87 6.43 -4.05 8.33
CA MET A 87 5.80 -5.08 9.15
C MET A 87 5.13 -6.15 8.28
N PHE A 88 4.30 -5.74 7.32
CA PHE A 88 3.61 -6.65 6.40
C PHE A 88 4.59 -7.46 5.53
N LEU A 89 5.53 -6.79 4.87
CA LEU A 89 6.46 -7.44 3.95
C LEU A 89 7.45 -8.37 4.65
N LYS A 90 7.78 -8.09 5.92
CA LYS A 90 8.59 -8.99 6.76
C LYS A 90 7.87 -10.30 7.03
N GLU A 91 6.57 -10.24 7.32
CA GLU A 91 5.74 -11.43 7.56
C GLU A 91 5.63 -12.30 6.30
N VAL A 92 5.50 -11.67 5.13
CA VAL A 92 5.44 -12.38 3.84
C VAL A 92 6.82 -12.80 3.32
N GLY A 93 7.92 -12.22 3.85
CA GLY A 93 9.28 -12.57 3.45
C GLY A 93 9.75 -11.98 2.11
N ILE A 94 9.07 -10.94 1.60
CA ILE A 94 9.33 -10.30 0.31
C ILE A 94 9.94 -8.92 0.52
N THR A 95 10.94 -8.54 -0.29
CA THR A 95 11.50 -7.18 -0.25
C THR A 95 11.21 -6.36 -1.50
N PHE A 96 11.04 -5.05 -1.30
CA PHE A 96 10.80 -4.05 -2.33
C PHE A 96 11.92 -3.02 -2.36
N ARG A 97 12.11 -2.40 -3.52
CA ARG A 97 12.97 -1.24 -3.73
C ARG A 97 12.20 -0.16 -4.48
N ARG A 98 12.65 1.10 -4.39
CA ARG A 98 12.17 2.15 -5.29
C ARG A 98 13.00 2.20 -6.56
N ASP A 99 12.32 2.26 -7.70
CA ASP A 99 12.95 2.59 -8.97
C ASP A 99 13.54 4.01 -8.91
N PRO A 100 14.82 4.23 -9.31
CA PRO A 100 15.47 5.53 -9.15
C PRO A 100 14.78 6.67 -9.91
N LEU A 101 14.22 6.38 -11.08
CA LEU A 101 13.63 7.37 -11.98
C LEU A 101 12.15 7.56 -11.67
N THR A 102 11.38 6.47 -11.65
CA THR A 102 9.93 6.52 -11.51
C THR A 102 9.46 6.54 -10.05
N LYS A 103 10.36 6.26 -9.10
CA LYS A 103 10.09 6.06 -7.66
C LYS A 103 9.10 4.94 -7.34
N ARG A 104 8.64 4.19 -8.35
CA ARG A 104 7.70 3.09 -8.18
C ARG A 104 8.31 1.95 -7.35
N PRO A 105 7.52 1.30 -6.49
CA PRO A 105 7.96 0.11 -5.78
C PRO A 105 8.16 -1.04 -6.76
N ARG A 106 9.26 -1.77 -6.60
CA ARG A 106 9.66 -2.91 -7.43
C ARG A 106 10.10 -4.04 -6.52
N VAL A 107 9.53 -5.22 -6.72
CA VAL A 107 9.93 -6.42 -5.98
C VAL A 107 11.39 -6.79 -6.31
N ASN A 108 12.15 -7.21 -5.31
CA ASN A 108 13.44 -7.85 -5.55
C ASN A 108 13.23 -9.33 -5.84
N LYS A 109 14.11 -9.91 -6.67
CA LYS A 109 14.13 -11.35 -6.85
C LYS A 109 14.56 -11.99 -5.53
N GLU A 110 13.88 -13.06 -5.15
CA GLU A 110 14.24 -13.89 -4.01
C GLU A 110 15.71 -14.28 -4.06
N ASP A 111 16.38 -14.25 -2.90
CA ASP A 111 17.79 -14.57 -2.73
C ASP A 111 18.80 -13.71 -3.50
N SER A 112 18.33 -12.68 -4.21
CA SER A 112 19.23 -11.71 -4.83
C SER A 112 20.07 -11.00 -3.76
N ARG A 113 21.25 -10.50 -4.16
CA ARG A 113 22.13 -9.73 -3.26
C ARG A 113 21.39 -8.60 -2.53
N ARG A 114 20.44 -7.95 -3.21
CA ARG A 114 19.63 -6.87 -2.64
C ARG A 114 18.59 -7.38 -1.64
N ASP A 115 17.91 -8.48 -1.96
CA ASP A 115 16.93 -9.09 -1.06
C ASP A 115 17.58 -9.50 0.26
N LYS A 116 18.73 -10.20 0.19
CA LYS A 116 19.51 -10.62 1.37
C LYS A 116 19.94 -9.43 2.22
N PHE A 117 20.51 -8.39 1.60
CA PHE A 117 20.93 -7.18 2.30
C PHE A 117 19.75 -6.48 2.99
N GLN A 118 18.61 -6.31 2.31
CA GLN A 118 17.44 -5.68 2.90
C GLN A 118 16.86 -6.46 4.08
N LYS A 119 16.81 -7.79 3.97
CA LYS A 119 16.40 -8.68 5.06
C LYS A 119 17.33 -8.57 6.28
N GLU A 120 18.65 -8.52 6.04
CA GLU A 120 19.68 -8.40 7.08
C GLU A 120 19.54 -7.09 7.89
N ILE A 121 19.27 -5.97 7.21
CA ILE A 121 19.08 -4.68 7.88
C ILE A 121 17.64 -4.42 8.35
N GLY A 122 16.72 -5.36 8.12
CA GLY A 122 15.31 -5.24 8.50
C GLY A 122 14.49 -4.24 7.67
N GLU A 123 14.94 -3.87 6.47
CA GLU A 123 14.30 -2.88 5.59
C GLU A 123 13.66 -3.56 4.38
N TYR A 124 12.45 -4.08 4.57
CA TYR A 124 11.71 -4.83 3.56
C TYR A 124 11.07 -3.95 2.49
N TYR A 125 10.82 -2.67 2.75
CA TYR A 125 10.08 -1.82 1.81
C TYR A 125 10.94 -0.87 0.96
N TYR A 126 11.75 -0.04 1.60
CA TYR A 126 12.85 0.68 0.93
C TYR A 126 13.87 1.16 1.96
N VAL A 127 15.14 1.11 1.57
CA VAL A 127 16.25 1.62 2.38
C VAL A 127 16.20 3.15 2.35
N ARG A 128 16.32 3.78 3.53
CA ARG A 128 16.58 5.24 3.57
C ARG A 128 17.88 5.51 2.81
N LEU A 129 17.80 6.29 1.74
CA LEU A 129 18.98 7.00 1.26
C LEU A 129 19.42 7.89 2.41
N MET A 130 20.52 7.53 3.08
CA MET A 130 21.22 8.45 3.97
C MET A 130 21.49 9.70 3.13
N ARG A 131 20.87 10.84 3.46
CA ARG A 131 21.30 12.13 2.92
C ARG A 131 22.77 12.25 3.34
N LYS A 132 23.68 12.24 2.37
CA LYS A 132 25.04 12.75 2.57
C LYS A 132 24.95 14.22 2.95
#